data_AF-A0A645F9J2-F1
#
_entry.id   AF-A0A645F9J2-F1
#
_cell.length_a   1.000
_cell.length_b   1.000
_cell.length_c   1.000
_cell.angle_alpha   90.00
_cell.angle_beta   90.00
_cell.angle_gamma   90.00
#
_symmetry.space_group_name_H-M   'P 1'
#
loop_
_entity.id
_entity.type
_entity.pdbx_description
1 polymer ?
#
loop_
_entity_poly.entity_id
_entity_poly.type
_entity_poly.pdbx_seq_one_letter_code
_entity_poly.pdbx_strand_id
1 'polypeptide(L)'
;MQGTIAYTCTSNIRYRCNEALNGAWAMGLRNHPIFANFPDILPSKQRQWEFQFKGKALTQYYVRLFRQYRPEVVITHDVAGEYGHWQHINVSKAVCDAVSLAADTSYDPESAAQYGIFQVKKLYLHLYPERRLKLDVWSHLESFQGKNVVEIAREAFKYHISQQKASHYHDDSKGVYSLSDYGLYYSSVGPDSNHNDMFENIDPSSLSVEP
;
A
#
# COMPACT_ATOMS: atom_id res chain seq x y z
N MET A 1 -2.34 7.09 -15.23
CA MET A 1 -2.64 6.93 -13.79
C MET A 1 -1.32 6.76 -13.07
N GLN A 2 -1.06 7.59 -12.06
CA GLN A 2 0.19 7.52 -11.30
C GLN A 2 -0.09 6.97 -9.91
N GLY A 3 0.84 6.17 -9.42
CA GLY A 3 0.86 5.67 -8.06
C GLY A 3 2.23 5.91 -7.45
N THR A 4 2.28 5.87 -6.13
CA THR A 4 3.51 5.86 -5.35
C THR A 4 3.42 4.71 -4.36
N ILE A 5 4.53 4.03 -4.12
CA ILE A 5 4.64 3.02 -3.07
C ILE A 5 5.28 3.66 -1.85
N ALA A 6 4.64 3.54 -0.69
CA ALA A 6 5.22 3.91 0.59
C ALA A 6 5.72 2.65 1.31
N TYR A 7 7.04 2.44 1.31
CA TYR A 7 7.67 1.36 2.05
C TYR A 7 7.82 1.74 3.52
N THR A 8 7.07 1.05 4.40
CA THR A 8 7.28 1.13 5.86
C THR A 8 8.46 0.25 6.27
N CYS A 9 9.67 0.69 5.92
CA CYS A 9 10.89 -0.02 6.24
C CYS A 9 12.02 0.95 6.59
N THR A 10 13.11 0.40 7.12
CA THR A 10 14.29 1.20 7.44
C THR A 10 15.01 1.57 6.16
N SER A 11 15.44 2.83 6.05
CA SER A 11 16.29 3.27 4.95
C SER A 11 17.78 3.02 5.20
N ASN A 12 18.13 2.44 6.36
CA ASN A 12 19.54 2.21 6.75
C ASN A 12 20.16 1.01 6.02
N ILE A 13 19.35 0.08 5.53
CA ILE A 13 19.82 -1.07 4.75
C ILE A 13 19.79 -0.70 3.26
N ARG A 14 20.75 0.13 2.84
CA ARG A 14 20.77 0.77 1.51
C ARG A 14 20.63 -0.20 0.33
N TYR A 15 21.24 -1.39 0.41
CA TYR A 15 21.13 -2.36 -0.69
C TYR A 15 19.70 -2.86 -0.86
N ARG A 16 18.92 -3.06 0.22
CA ARG A 16 17.50 -3.44 0.13
C ARG A 16 16.64 -2.30 -0.42
N CYS A 17 16.99 -1.05 -0.13
CA CYS A 17 16.35 0.10 -0.76
C CYS A 17 16.61 0.10 -2.28
N ASN A 18 17.84 -0.16 -2.72
CA ASN A 18 18.16 -0.27 -4.15
C ASN A 18 17.42 -1.42 -4.82
N GLU A 19 17.33 -2.57 -4.17
CA GLU A 19 16.53 -3.72 -4.63
C GLU A 19 15.04 -3.34 -4.80
N ALA A 20 14.45 -2.67 -3.80
CA ALA A 20 13.07 -2.20 -3.86
C ALA A 20 12.84 -1.14 -4.95
N LEU A 21 13.78 -0.20 -5.15
CA LEU A 21 13.73 0.77 -6.25
C LEU A 21 13.75 0.07 -7.61
N ASN A 22 14.63 -0.91 -7.80
CA ASN A 22 14.72 -1.67 -9.05
C ASN A 22 13.44 -2.50 -9.31
N GLY A 23 12.91 -3.16 -8.28
CA GLY A 23 11.65 -3.90 -8.36
C GLY A 23 10.48 -2.99 -8.72
N ALA A 24 10.33 -1.85 -8.05
CA ALA A 24 9.31 -0.85 -8.33
C ALA A 24 9.40 -0.30 -9.77
N TRP A 25 10.60 -0.02 -10.25
CA TRP A 25 10.82 0.42 -11.63
C TRP A 25 10.41 -0.64 -12.65
N ALA A 26 10.76 -1.90 -12.40
CA ALA A 26 10.45 -3.03 -13.27
C ALA A 26 8.94 -3.27 -13.40
N MET A 27 8.16 -3.04 -12.34
CA MET A 27 6.68 -3.12 -12.37
C MET A 27 6.00 -1.85 -12.90
N GLY A 28 6.75 -0.91 -13.49
CA GLY A 28 6.17 0.26 -14.17
C GLY A 28 5.99 1.50 -13.29
N LEU A 29 6.43 1.49 -12.03
CA LEU A 29 6.42 2.70 -11.20
C LEU A 29 7.40 3.72 -11.78
N ARG A 30 6.95 4.98 -11.88
CA ARG A 30 7.78 6.09 -12.38
C ARG A 30 7.98 7.19 -11.34
N ASN A 31 7.17 7.21 -10.29
CA ASN A 31 7.39 8.05 -9.13
C ASN A 31 8.34 7.40 -8.15
N HIS A 32 9.16 8.21 -7.48
CA HIS A 32 10.10 7.71 -6.50
C HIS A 32 9.34 7.09 -5.31
N PRO A 33 9.58 5.81 -4.97
CA PRO A 33 9.01 5.21 -3.76
C PRO A 33 9.41 5.99 -2.51
N ILE A 34 8.51 6.06 -1.54
CA ILE A 34 8.77 6.74 -0.28
C ILE A 34 9.26 5.70 0.71
N PHE A 35 10.38 5.96 1.38
CA PHE A 35 10.88 5.13 2.47
C PHE A 35 10.58 5.81 3.79
N ALA A 36 9.71 5.20 4.60
CA ALA A 36 9.21 5.80 5.84
C ALA A 36 10.22 5.79 7.00
N ASN A 37 11.33 5.05 6.85
CA ASN A 37 12.40 4.90 7.82
C ASN A 37 11.95 4.40 9.20
N PHE A 38 10.91 3.58 9.25
CA PHE A 38 10.54 2.84 10.46
C PHE A 38 11.42 1.60 10.61
N PRO A 39 11.78 1.19 11.84
CA PRO A 39 12.63 0.03 12.04
C PRO A 39 11.95 -1.27 11.58
N ASP A 40 12.72 -2.14 10.92
CA ASP A 40 12.34 -3.53 10.69
C ASP A 40 12.64 -4.34 11.96
N ILE A 41 11.60 -4.91 12.56
CA ILE A 41 11.69 -5.52 13.88
C ILE A 41 11.18 -6.96 13.75
N LEU A 42 12.10 -7.89 13.98
CA LEU A 42 11.81 -9.32 13.98
C LEU A 42 10.62 -9.66 14.90
N PRO A 43 9.73 -10.59 14.51
CA PRO A 43 8.60 -11.02 15.35
C PRO A 43 9.00 -11.46 16.76
N SER A 44 10.14 -12.15 16.90
CA SER A 44 10.69 -12.55 18.21
C SER A 44 11.04 -11.38 19.13
N LYS A 45 11.26 -10.20 18.56
CA LYS A 45 11.59 -8.95 19.26
C LYS A 45 10.39 -8.03 19.42
N GLN A 46 9.20 -8.39 18.91
CA GLN A 46 8.00 -7.55 18.97
C GLN A 46 7.75 -6.98 20.36
N ARG A 47 7.60 -7.83 21.39
CA ARG A 47 7.33 -7.37 22.78
C ARG A 47 8.37 -6.38 23.33
N GLN A 48 9.62 -6.48 22.89
CA GLN A 48 10.69 -5.59 23.36
C GLN A 48 10.68 -4.23 22.64
N TRP A 49 10.17 -4.17 21.41
CA TRP A 49 10.29 -3.00 20.53
C TRP A 49 8.95 -2.43 20.06
N GLU A 50 7.83 -3.02 20.48
CA GLU A 50 6.47 -2.56 20.16
C GLU A 50 6.25 -1.10 20.58
N PHE A 51 6.83 -0.69 21.71
CA PHE A 51 6.77 0.70 22.16
C PHE A 51 7.61 1.67 21.30
N GLN A 52 8.57 1.16 20.53
CA GLN A 52 9.35 1.96 19.58
C GLN A 52 8.68 2.05 18.20
N PHE A 53 7.98 0.99 17.79
CA PHE A 53 7.06 1.00 16.65
C PHE A 53 5.72 1.62 17.05
N LYS A 54 5.74 2.90 17.42
CA LYS A 54 4.57 3.61 17.96
C LYS A 54 3.48 3.70 16.89
N GLY A 55 2.39 2.94 17.05
CA GLY A 55 1.23 2.99 16.15
C GLY A 55 0.77 4.43 15.88
N LYS A 56 0.76 5.30 16.90
CA LYS A 56 0.46 6.74 16.72
C LYS A 56 1.40 7.47 15.77
N ALA A 57 2.70 7.18 15.81
CA ALA A 57 3.66 7.79 14.89
C ALA A 57 3.47 7.28 13.46
N LEU A 58 3.11 6.00 13.32
CA LEU A 58 2.79 5.41 12.01
C LEU A 58 1.50 6.01 11.43
N THR A 59 0.44 6.14 12.25
CA THR A 59 -0.81 6.80 11.86
C THR A 59 -0.55 8.26 11.46
N GLN A 60 0.20 9.02 12.26
CA GLN A 60 0.55 10.41 11.93
C GLN A 60 1.34 10.49 10.62
N TYR A 61 2.28 9.56 10.40
CA TYR A 61 3.04 9.47 9.15
C TYR A 61 2.13 9.26 7.94
N TYR A 62 1.18 8.31 8.02
CA TYR A 62 0.23 8.08 6.93
C TYR A 62 -0.76 9.23 6.72
N VAL A 63 -1.20 9.90 7.79
CA VAL A 63 -1.99 11.15 7.67
C VAL A 63 -1.23 12.20 6.87
N ARG A 64 0.05 12.42 7.18
CA ARG A 64 0.92 13.36 6.46
C ARG A 64 1.05 12.97 4.98
N LEU A 65 1.24 11.68 4.69
CA LEU A 65 1.28 11.19 3.31
C LEU A 65 -0.03 11.42 2.56
N PHE A 66 -1.18 11.14 3.18
CA PHE A 66 -2.48 11.33 2.53
C PHE A 66 -2.75 12.80 2.24
N ARG A 67 -2.40 13.70 3.17
CA ARG A 67 -2.52 15.15 2.96
C ARG A 67 -1.59 15.66 1.87
N GLN A 68 -0.34 15.19 1.85
CA GLN A 68 0.67 15.62 0.89
C GLN A 68 0.40 15.09 -0.53
N TYR A 69 0.12 13.80 -0.68
CA TYR A 69 -0.01 13.13 -1.98
C TYR A 69 -1.45 13.02 -2.49
N ARG A 70 -2.43 13.28 -1.62
CA ARG A 70 -3.86 13.33 -1.95
C ARG A 70 -4.33 12.11 -2.79
N PRO A 71 -4.08 10.86 -2.34
CA PRO A 71 -4.38 9.69 -3.13
C PRO A 71 -5.90 9.48 -3.29
N GLU A 72 -6.31 9.17 -4.52
CA GLU A 72 -7.71 8.81 -4.81
C GLU A 72 -8.04 7.41 -4.25
N VAL A 73 -7.11 6.48 -4.43
CA VAL A 73 -7.21 5.11 -3.97
C VAL A 73 -5.98 4.78 -3.13
N VAL A 74 -6.21 4.22 -1.94
CA VAL A 74 -5.17 3.67 -1.08
C VAL A 74 -5.33 2.14 -1.04
N ILE A 75 -4.21 1.43 -1.06
CA ILE A 75 -4.16 -0.03 -0.93
C ILE A 75 -3.16 -0.35 0.19
N THR A 76 -3.52 -1.24 1.09
CA THR A 76 -2.59 -1.72 2.14
C THR A 76 -2.85 -3.19 2.51
N HIS A 77 -2.08 -3.67 3.49
CA HIS A 77 -2.11 -5.02 4.02
C HIS A 77 -3.46 -5.46 4.59
N ASP A 78 -3.64 -6.77 4.64
CA ASP A 78 -4.70 -7.45 5.38
C ASP A 78 -4.69 -7.06 6.87
N VAL A 79 -5.87 -7.09 7.50
CA VAL A 79 -6.05 -6.76 8.92
C VAL A 79 -5.34 -7.73 9.86
N ALA A 80 -5.13 -8.98 9.45
CA ALA A 80 -4.36 -9.98 10.17
C ALA A 80 -2.90 -10.08 9.68
N GLY A 81 -2.47 -9.19 8.78
CA GLY A 81 -1.10 -9.15 8.28
C GLY A 81 -0.73 -10.39 7.45
N GLU A 82 -1.69 -10.87 6.67
CA GLU A 82 -1.59 -12.01 5.76
C GLU A 82 -1.16 -13.31 6.46
N TYR A 83 0.15 -13.54 6.59
CA TYR A 83 0.73 -14.67 7.33
C TYR A 83 0.94 -14.37 8.82
N GLY A 84 0.25 -13.36 9.36
CA GLY A 84 0.36 -12.97 10.76
C GLY A 84 1.52 -12.04 11.06
N HIS A 85 2.11 -11.37 10.06
CA HIS A 85 3.24 -10.49 10.30
C HIS A 85 2.80 -9.23 11.04
N TRP A 86 3.21 -9.09 12.29
CA TRP A 86 2.73 -8.02 13.17
C TRP A 86 3.01 -6.60 12.66
N GLN A 87 4.07 -6.37 11.87
CA GLN A 87 4.30 -5.06 11.25
C GLN A 87 3.31 -4.77 10.13
N HIS A 88 2.86 -5.79 9.39
CA HIS A 88 1.79 -5.62 8.39
C HIS A 88 0.47 -5.27 9.08
N ILE A 89 0.14 -5.94 10.21
CA ILE A 89 -1.03 -5.61 11.05
C ILE A 89 -1.00 -4.14 11.48
N ASN A 90 0.14 -3.69 12.01
CA ASN A 90 0.27 -2.31 12.47
C ASN A 90 0.19 -1.28 11.33
N VAL A 91 0.76 -1.59 10.15
CA VAL A 91 0.61 -0.76 8.96
C VAL A 91 -0.83 -0.71 8.49
N SER A 92 -1.52 -1.86 8.38
CA SER A 92 -2.93 -1.94 8.01
C SER A 92 -3.78 -1.06 8.93
N LYS A 93 -3.63 -1.24 10.26
CA LYS A 93 -4.32 -0.44 11.26
C LYS A 93 -4.03 1.06 11.14
N ALA A 94 -2.76 1.44 11.02
CA ALA A 94 -2.37 2.85 10.93
C ALA A 94 -2.92 3.52 9.67
N VAL A 95 -2.95 2.81 8.54
CA VAL A 95 -3.56 3.29 7.29
C VAL A 95 -5.07 3.44 7.44
N CYS A 96 -5.77 2.47 8.04
CA CYS A 96 -7.21 2.56 8.31
C CYS A 96 -7.54 3.77 9.21
N ASP A 97 -6.78 3.96 10.30
CA ASP A 97 -6.95 5.11 11.20
C ASP A 97 -6.66 6.43 10.48
N ALA A 98 -5.65 6.46 9.59
CA ALA A 98 -5.26 7.67 8.87
C ALA A 98 -6.31 8.17 7.88
N VAL A 99 -7.20 7.32 7.37
CA VAL A 99 -8.25 7.71 6.41
C VAL A 99 -9.17 8.79 6.98
N SER A 100 -9.67 8.62 8.20
CA SER A 100 -10.55 9.61 8.84
C SER A 100 -9.75 10.80 9.38
N LEU A 101 -8.58 10.55 9.95
CA LEU A 101 -7.74 11.59 10.55
C LEU A 101 -7.13 12.55 9.51
N ALA A 102 -6.92 12.10 8.28
CA ALA A 102 -6.44 12.99 7.21
C ALA A 102 -7.42 14.14 6.92
N ALA A 103 -8.73 13.91 7.11
CA ALA A 103 -9.78 14.90 6.95
C ALA A 103 -10.05 15.74 8.23
N ASP A 104 -9.51 15.33 9.39
CA ASP A 104 -9.71 16.00 10.67
C ASP A 104 -8.76 17.19 10.85
N THR A 105 -9.32 18.40 10.91
CA THR A 105 -8.55 19.65 11.10
C THR A 105 -7.83 19.74 12.45
N SER A 106 -8.30 19.02 13.47
CA SER A 106 -7.73 19.04 14.82
C SER A 106 -6.54 18.08 14.98
N TYR A 107 -6.45 17.06 14.11
CA TYR A 107 -5.38 16.08 14.13
C TYR A 107 -4.16 16.54 13.34
N ASP A 108 -2.98 16.47 13.97
CA ASP A 108 -1.70 16.93 13.40
C ASP A 108 -1.79 18.32 12.74
N PRO A 109 -2.07 19.40 13.50
CA PRO A 109 -2.32 20.74 12.94
C PRO A 109 -1.18 21.28 12.07
N GLU A 110 0.05 20.85 12.32
CA GLU A 110 1.22 21.19 11.52
C GLU A 110 1.04 20.74 10.05
N SER A 111 0.67 19.49 9.81
CA SER A 111 0.48 18.99 8.44
C SER A 111 -0.82 19.48 7.82
N ALA A 112 -1.85 19.74 8.62
CA ALA A 112 -3.07 20.41 8.14
C ALA A 112 -2.75 21.84 7.64
N ALA A 113 -1.89 22.57 8.34
CA ALA A 113 -1.43 23.90 7.91
C ALA A 113 -0.53 23.82 6.67
N GLN A 114 0.35 22.81 6.59
CA GLN A 114 1.31 22.69 5.49
C GLN A 114 0.68 22.18 4.18
N TYR A 115 -0.19 21.17 4.25
CA TYR A 115 -0.71 20.46 3.07
C TYR A 115 -2.23 20.58 2.91
N GLY A 116 -2.92 21.13 3.91
CA GLY A 116 -4.37 21.05 4.03
C GLY A 116 -4.85 19.71 4.60
N ILE A 117 -6.13 19.64 4.95
CA ILE A 117 -6.80 18.36 5.20
C ILE A 117 -7.13 17.65 3.89
N PHE A 118 -7.28 16.34 3.94
CA PHE A 118 -7.60 15.54 2.76
C PHE A 118 -8.56 14.39 3.10
N GLN A 119 -9.64 14.28 2.34
CA GLN A 119 -10.58 13.17 2.42
C GLN A 119 -10.21 12.12 1.37
N VAL A 120 -9.72 10.96 1.81
CA VAL A 120 -9.45 9.82 0.92
C VAL A 120 -10.75 9.38 0.26
N LYS A 121 -10.70 9.05 -1.05
CA LYS A 121 -11.88 8.56 -1.77
C LYS A 121 -12.14 7.08 -1.49
N LYS A 122 -11.12 6.22 -1.61
CA LYS A 122 -11.23 4.78 -1.33
C LYS A 122 -10.02 4.17 -0.64
N LEU A 123 -10.27 3.17 0.21
CA LEU A 123 -9.25 2.29 0.80
C LEU A 123 -9.63 0.83 0.55
N TYR A 124 -8.71 0.10 -0.08
CA TYR A 124 -8.76 -1.36 -0.23
C TYR A 124 -7.72 -2.04 0.65
N LEU A 125 -8.11 -3.16 1.23
CA LEU A 125 -7.23 -4.01 2.03
C LEU A 125 -7.06 -5.35 1.31
N HIS A 126 -5.82 -5.86 1.28
CA HIS A 126 -5.54 -7.20 0.78
C HIS A 126 -6.36 -8.23 1.59
N LEU A 127 -6.98 -9.19 0.92
CA LEU A 127 -7.76 -10.30 1.54
C LEU A 127 -8.93 -9.89 2.44
N TYR A 128 -9.37 -8.64 2.38
CA TYR A 128 -10.45 -8.17 3.25
C TYR A 128 -11.78 -8.86 2.91
N PRO A 129 -12.46 -9.45 3.89
CA PRO A 129 -13.56 -10.39 3.61
C PRO A 129 -14.85 -9.70 3.15
N GLU A 130 -15.00 -8.40 3.40
CA GLU A 130 -16.19 -7.62 3.05
C GLU A 130 -15.98 -6.85 1.74
N ARG A 131 -17.06 -6.67 0.97
CA ARG A 131 -17.09 -5.88 -0.29
C ARG A 131 -15.91 -6.26 -1.21
N ARG A 132 -15.82 -7.55 -1.48
CA ARG A 132 -14.68 -8.16 -2.19
C ARG A 132 -14.57 -7.62 -3.60
N LEU A 133 -13.33 -7.42 -4.02
CA LEU A 133 -12.92 -7.10 -5.37
C LEU A 133 -11.87 -8.12 -5.79
N LYS A 134 -12.12 -8.82 -6.90
CA LYS A 134 -11.18 -9.77 -7.48
C LYS A 134 -10.65 -9.20 -8.78
N LEU A 135 -9.41 -8.74 -8.77
CA LEU A 135 -8.76 -8.19 -9.96
C LEU A 135 -8.38 -9.29 -10.95
N ASP A 136 -8.52 -9.00 -12.24
CA ASP A 136 -7.94 -9.84 -13.28
C ASP A 136 -6.42 -9.61 -13.33
N VAL A 137 -5.68 -10.65 -12.95
CA VAL A 137 -4.22 -10.66 -12.91
C VAL A 137 -3.60 -11.48 -14.04
N TRP A 138 -4.42 -12.10 -14.89
CA TRP A 138 -4.00 -13.04 -15.93
C TRP A 138 -4.15 -12.49 -17.34
N SER A 139 -5.05 -11.54 -17.56
CA SER A 139 -5.12 -10.81 -18.83
C SER A 139 -3.82 -10.10 -19.16
N HIS A 140 -3.46 -10.12 -20.44
CA HIS A 140 -2.27 -9.45 -20.96
C HIS A 140 -2.45 -7.94 -20.96
N LEU A 141 -1.41 -7.23 -20.53
CA LEU A 141 -1.39 -5.77 -20.50
C LEU A 141 -0.51 -5.26 -21.65
N GLU A 142 -1.11 -4.55 -22.61
CA GLU A 142 -0.37 -3.96 -23.75
C GLU A 142 0.74 -3.01 -23.27
N SER A 143 0.47 -2.23 -22.21
CA SER A 143 1.43 -1.33 -21.57
C SER A 143 2.66 -2.04 -20.99
N PHE A 144 2.58 -3.37 -20.81
CA PHE A 144 3.67 -4.23 -20.35
C PHE A 144 4.09 -5.26 -21.39
N GLN A 145 4.01 -4.91 -22.68
CA GLN A 145 4.45 -5.76 -23.79
C GLN A 145 3.74 -7.12 -23.81
N GLY A 146 2.47 -7.14 -23.39
CA GLY A 146 1.64 -8.35 -23.34
C GLY A 146 1.84 -9.19 -22.08
N LYS A 147 2.65 -8.79 -21.11
CA LYS A 147 2.77 -9.50 -19.83
C LYS A 147 1.51 -9.31 -18.99
N ASN A 148 1.16 -10.31 -18.20
CA ASN A 148 0.13 -10.20 -17.16
C ASN A 148 0.71 -9.74 -15.81
N VAL A 149 -0.17 -9.40 -14.86
CA VAL A 149 0.23 -8.88 -13.53
C VAL A 149 1.12 -9.87 -12.77
N VAL A 150 0.85 -11.16 -12.87
CA VAL A 150 1.63 -12.20 -12.19
C VAL A 150 3.06 -12.25 -12.72
N GLU A 151 3.24 -12.20 -14.04
CA GLU A 151 4.56 -12.16 -14.67
C GLU A 151 5.34 -10.91 -14.27
N ILE A 152 4.69 -9.75 -14.27
CA ILE A 152 5.28 -8.47 -13.87
C ILE A 152 5.73 -8.53 -12.39
N ALA A 153 4.86 -9.02 -11.49
CA ALA A 153 5.19 -9.15 -10.08
C ALA A 153 6.37 -10.11 -9.84
N ARG A 154 6.40 -11.26 -10.54
CA ARG A 154 7.51 -12.22 -10.48
C ARG A 154 8.82 -11.61 -10.97
N GLU A 155 8.80 -10.85 -12.07
CA GLU A 155 9.99 -10.17 -12.58
C GLU A 155 10.49 -9.09 -11.64
N ALA A 156 9.59 -8.26 -11.10
CA ALA A 156 9.92 -7.26 -10.10
C ALA A 156 10.54 -7.90 -8.85
N PHE A 157 9.99 -9.04 -8.39
CA PHE A 157 10.51 -9.75 -7.23
C PHE A 157 11.95 -10.25 -7.40
N LYS A 158 12.39 -10.57 -8.63
CA LYS A 158 13.78 -10.98 -8.89
C LYS A 158 14.80 -9.90 -8.50
N TYR A 159 14.41 -8.63 -8.46
CA TYR A 159 15.29 -7.56 -8.00
C TYR A 159 15.50 -7.55 -6.48
N HIS A 160 14.66 -8.23 -5.69
CA HIS A 160 14.84 -8.42 -4.26
C HIS A 160 15.81 -9.56 -3.94
N ILE A 161 17.03 -9.47 -4.50
CA ILE A 161 18.07 -10.52 -4.48
C ILE A 161 18.31 -11.04 -3.06
N SER A 162 18.42 -10.14 -2.09
CA SER A 162 18.64 -10.50 -0.68
C SER A 162 17.44 -11.17 0.00
N GLN A 163 16.23 -11.07 -0.57
CA GLN A 163 14.99 -11.63 -0.01
C GLN A 163 14.53 -12.92 -0.70
N GLN A 164 15.13 -13.30 -1.83
CA GLN A 164 14.69 -14.48 -2.61
C GLN A 164 14.77 -15.81 -1.86
N LYS A 165 15.65 -15.93 -0.85
CA LYS A 165 15.80 -17.15 -0.03
C LYS A 165 14.83 -17.22 1.15
N ALA A 166 14.06 -16.17 1.40
CA ALA A 166 13.06 -16.19 2.46
C ALA A 166 11.97 -17.21 2.08
N SER A 167 11.62 -18.11 2.99
CA SER A 167 10.60 -19.16 2.84
C SER A 167 9.17 -18.65 2.67
N HIS A 168 9.00 -17.37 2.33
CA HIS A 168 7.74 -16.65 2.19
C HIS A 168 7.39 -16.33 0.72
N TYR A 169 8.17 -16.83 -0.24
CA TYR A 169 7.85 -16.72 -1.65
C TYR A 169 6.69 -17.67 -1.99
N HIS A 170 5.49 -17.11 -2.15
CA HIS A 170 4.34 -17.82 -2.72
C HIS A 170 4.21 -17.37 -4.18
N ASP A 171 4.66 -18.23 -5.09
CA ASP A 171 4.75 -17.98 -6.53
C ASP A 171 3.41 -17.93 -7.26
N ASP A 172 2.27 -17.75 -6.60
CA ASP A 172 1.00 -17.82 -7.32
C ASP A 172 -0.09 -16.92 -6.74
N SER A 173 -0.78 -16.24 -7.65
CA SER A 173 -2.16 -15.79 -7.47
C SER A 173 -3.16 -16.96 -7.34
N LYS A 174 -2.69 -18.13 -6.89
CA LYS A 174 -3.46 -19.37 -6.68
C LYS A 174 -3.38 -19.85 -5.22
N GLY A 175 -2.51 -19.26 -4.39
CA GLY A 175 -2.41 -19.53 -2.97
C GLY A 175 -3.32 -18.66 -2.10
N VAL A 176 -3.23 -18.87 -0.78
CA VAL A 176 -4.04 -18.16 0.24
C VAL A 176 -3.77 -16.65 0.33
N TYR A 177 -2.73 -16.15 -0.34
CA TYR A 177 -2.33 -14.75 -0.39
C TYR A 177 -2.34 -14.21 -1.82
N SER A 178 -3.38 -14.55 -2.59
CA SER A 178 -3.48 -14.22 -4.01
C SER A 178 -3.33 -12.70 -4.27
N LEU A 179 -2.58 -12.36 -5.32
CA LEU A 179 -2.43 -10.98 -5.82
C LEU A 179 -3.75 -10.37 -6.34
N SER A 180 -4.79 -11.18 -6.55
CA SER A 180 -6.08 -10.70 -7.09
C SER A 180 -7.05 -10.21 -6.04
N ASP A 181 -6.89 -10.61 -4.78
CA ASP A 181 -8.00 -10.63 -3.82
C ASP A 181 -7.93 -9.46 -2.84
N TYR A 182 -8.87 -8.51 -2.98
CA TYR A 182 -8.99 -7.33 -2.14
C TYR A 182 -10.42 -7.17 -1.62
N GLY A 183 -10.63 -6.27 -0.67
CA GLY A 183 -11.95 -5.82 -0.25
C GLY A 183 -11.97 -4.32 0.01
N LEU A 184 -13.09 -3.68 -0.32
CA LEU A 184 -13.30 -2.25 -0.09
C LEU A 184 -13.61 -2.00 1.40
N TYR A 185 -12.62 -1.46 2.12
CA TYR A 185 -12.74 -1.15 3.55
C TYR A 185 -13.44 0.19 3.79
N TYR A 186 -13.10 1.21 3.00
CA TYR A 186 -13.68 2.55 3.14
C TYR A 186 -13.93 3.17 1.77
N SER A 187 -15.03 3.91 1.66
CA SER A 187 -15.30 4.78 0.51
C SER A 187 -16.08 6.03 0.94
N SER A 188 -15.64 7.20 0.47
CA SER A 188 -16.42 8.45 0.54
C SER A 188 -17.23 8.73 -0.73
N VAL A 189 -17.08 7.88 -1.76
CA VAL A 189 -17.75 8.01 -3.08
C VAL A 189 -18.76 6.89 -3.35
N GLY A 190 -19.11 6.10 -2.33
CA GLY A 190 -20.03 4.97 -2.45
C GLY A 190 -19.35 3.62 -2.72
N PRO A 191 -20.08 2.50 -2.53
CA PRO A 191 -19.53 1.16 -2.68
C PRO A 191 -19.34 0.76 -4.15
N ASP A 192 -18.46 -0.21 -4.39
CA ASP A 192 -18.33 -0.87 -5.69
C ASP A 192 -19.60 -1.67 -5.99
N SER A 193 -20.11 -1.55 -7.22
CA SER A 193 -21.28 -2.29 -7.70
C SER A 193 -20.92 -3.23 -8.84
N ASN A 194 -19.98 -2.81 -9.70
CA ASN A 194 -19.56 -3.60 -10.85
C ASN A 194 -18.34 -4.49 -10.53
N HIS A 195 -17.52 -4.11 -9.54
CA HIS A 195 -16.34 -4.86 -9.10
C HIS A 195 -15.31 -5.09 -10.23
N ASN A 196 -15.18 -4.12 -11.15
CA ASN A 196 -14.27 -4.22 -12.30
C ASN A 196 -12.87 -3.64 -12.00
N ASP A 197 -12.81 -2.57 -11.22
CA ASP A 197 -11.59 -1.84 -10.88
C ASP A 197 -11.71 -1.18 -9.50
N MET A 198 -10.62 -0.55 -9.05
CA MET A 198 -10.57 0.15 -7.75
C MET A 198 -11.04 1.62 -7.83
N PHE A 199 -11.40 2.13 -9.00
CA PHE A 199 -11.74 3.54 -9.27
C PHE A 199 -13.23 3.78 -9.51
N GLU A 200 -14.07 2.74 -9.42
CA GLU A 200 -15.52 2.86 -9.57
C GLU A 200 -16.10 4.04 -8.74
N ASN A 201 -17.05 4.80 -9.30
CA ASN A 201 -17.63 6.00 -8.66
C ASN A 201 -16.65 7.17 -8.40
N ILE A 202 -15.38 7.09 -8.80
CA ILE A 202 -14.49 8.25 -8.83
C ILE A 202 -14.64 8.94 -10.18
N ASP A 203 -15.10 10.19 -10.17
CA ASP A 203 -15.21 10.99 -11.39
C ASP A 203 -13.83 11.13 -12.04
N PRO A 204 -13.63 10.66 -13.29
CA PRO A 204 -12.36 10.77 -13.99
C PRO A 204 -11.85 12.22 -14.12
N SER A 205 -12.75 13.21 -14.18
CA SER A 205 -12.38 14.63 -14.23
C SER A 205 -11.88 15.16 -12.88
N SER A 206 -12.18 14.45 -11.79
CA SER A 206 -11.71 14.76 -10.44
C SER A 206 -10.38 14.11 -10.09
N LEU A 207 -9.79 13.34 -11.00
CA LEU A 207 -8.48 12.74 -10.81
C LEU A 207 -7.43 13.84 -10.79
N SER A 208 -6.64 13.86 -9.73
CA SER A 208 -5.52 14.78 -9.60
C SER A 208 -4.62 14.75 -10.84
N VAL A 209 -4.58 15.86 -11.58
CA VAL A 209 -3.58 16.16 -12.61
C VAL A 209 -2.28 16.61 -11.93
N GLU A 210 -1.12 16.33 -12.54
CA GLU A 210 0.19 16.63 -11.94
C GLU A 210 0.29 18.09 -11.42
N PRO A 211 1.02 18.36 -10.33
CA PRO A 211 1.63 19.66 -10.09
C PRO A 211 2.73 19.98 -11.11
#